data_AF-A0AAV9QJQ1-F1
#
_entry.id   AF-A0AAV9QJQ1-F1
#
_cell.length_a   1.000
_cell.length_b   1.000
_cell.length_c   1.000
_cell.angle_alpha   90.00
_cell.angle_beta   90.00
_cell.angle_gamma   90.00
#
_symmetry.space_group_name_H-M   'P 1'
#
loop_
_entity.id
_entity.type
_entity.pdbx_description
1 polymer ?
#
loop_
_entity_poly.entity_id
_entity_poly.type
_entity_poly.pdbx_seq_one_letter_code
_entity_poly.pdbx_strand_id
1 'polypeptide(L)'
;MYDLLKASDGLIGTGTGNANVNVHFRMIVFRPFKGEIITGIVRKCIATGIRITTQFFDDIFVPQTMLFEGCEFNETEKTWVWKTEESELWFDEGTVVNLRIEAEKWHDQAPKGPADAEKEGERKVPYAIEASMAEAGLGGVEWW
;
A
#
# COMPACT_ATOMS: atom_id res chain seq x y z
N MET A 1 -15.71 12.46 4.02
CA MET A 1 -15.71 13.91 4.30
C MET A 1 -15.71 14.09 5.81
N TYR A 2 -14.81 14.91 6.35
CA TYR A 2 -14.69 15.14 7.80
C TYR A 2 -15.60 16.28 8.24
N ASP A 3 -15.45 17.45 7.62
CA ASP A 3 -16.29 18.61 7.84
C ASP A 3 -16.33 19.54 6.61
N LEU A 4 -17.32 20.44 6.60
CA LEU A 4 -17.47 21.48 5.59
C LEU A 4 -17.05 22.82 6.18
N LEU A 5 -16.06 23.48 5.56
CA LEU A 5 -15.52 24.77 6.00
C LEU A 5 -16.28 25.95 5.38
N LYS A 6 -16.70 25.82 4.12
CA LYS A 6 -17.41 26.87 3.38
C LYS A 6 -18.26 26.28 2.26
N ALA A 7 -19.41 26.88 2.02
CA ALA A 7 -20.20 26.70 0.81
C ALA A 7 -20.44 28.08 0.17
N SER A 8 -20.36 28.17 -1.16
CA SER A 8 -20.81 29.35 -1.90
C SER A 8 -22.33 29.40 -2.01
N ASP A 9 -22.86 30.51 -2.52
CA ASP A 9 -24.23 30.51 -3.05
C ASP A 9 -24.35 29.53 -4.22
N GLY A 10 -25.54 28.95 -4.37
CA GLY A 10 -25.84 28.01 -5.45
C GLY A 10 -26.13 28.73 -6.76
N LEU A 11 -25.32 28.48 -7.78
CA LEU A 11 -25.52 29.02 -9.13
C LEU A 11 -26.29 28.02 -9.99
N ILE A 12 -27.44 28.41 -10.54
CA ILE A 12 -28.27 27.52 -11.35
C ILE A 12 -27.71 27.46 -12.77
N GLY A 13 -27.31 26.25 -13.20
CA GLY A 13 -26.86 26.00 -14.57
C GLY A 13 -28.00 26.15 -15.58
N THR A 14 -27.75 26.88 -16.67
CA THR A 14 -28.75 27.08 -17.73
C THR A 14 -29.07 25.74 -18.42
N GLY A 15 -30.35 25.39 -18.52
CA GLY A 15 -30.83 24.22 -19.25
C GLY A 15 -31.05 22.95 -18.41
N THR A 16 -30.40 22.81 -17.25
CA THR A 16 -30.57 21.63 -16.37
C THR A 16 -31.34 21.92 -15.10
N GLY A 17 -31.31 23.17 -14.60
CA GLY A 17 -31.93 23.55 -13.33
C GLY A 17 -31.14 23.11 -12.09
N ASN A 18 -29.95 22.53 -12.27
CA ASN A 18 -29.09 22.11 -11.16
C ASN A 18 -28.39 23.30 -10.50
N ALA A 19 -28.34 23.31 -9.17
CA ALA A 19 -27.58 24.27 -8.39
C ALA A 19 -26.12 23.80 -8.21
N ASN A 20 -25.17 24.58 -8.71
CA ASN A 20 -23.74 24.35 -8.53
C ASN A 20 -23.25 25.14 -7.32
N VAL A 21 -22.68 24.44 -6.35
CA VAL A 21 -22.16 25.03 -5.10
C VAL A 21 -20.68 24.66 -4.97
N ASN A 22 -19.83 25.67 -4.84
CA ASN A 22 -18.41 25.46 -4.55
C ASN A 22 -18.23 25.24 -3.05
N VAL A 23 -17.67 24.09 -2.68
CA VAL A 23 -17.46 23.71 -1.29
C VAL A 23 -15.97 23.63 -0.94
N HIS A 24 -15.61 24.11 0.25
CA HIS A 24 -14.31 23.87 0.86
C HIS A 24 -14.53 22.95 2.05
N PHE A 25 -13.86 21.82 2.09
CA PHE A 25 -14.07 20.79 3.11
C PHE A 25 -12.74 20.13 3.48
N ARG A 26 -12.70 19.47 4.63
CA ARG A 26 -11.58 18.60 4.99
C ARG A 26 -12.01 17.15 4.86
N MET A 27 -11.04 16.29 4.58
CA MET A 27 -11.26 14.86 4.49
C MET A 27 -10.07 14.12 5.08
N ILE A 28 -10.37 13.03 5.77
CA ILE A 28 -9.34 12.09 6.24
C ILE A 28 -8.87 11.30 5.03
N VAL A 29 -7.57 11.32 4.78
CA VAL A 29 -6.92 10.59 3.69
C VAL A 29 -5.90 9.66 4.31
N PHE A 30 -5.92 8.39 3.92
CA PHE A 30 -4.84 7.47 4.23
C PHE A 30 -3.65 7.79 3.33
N ARG A 31 -2.59 8.35 3.92
CA ARG A 31 -1.33 8.65 3.25
C ARG A 31 -0.21 8.58 4.30
N PRO A 32 0.31 7.38 4.59
CA PRO A 32 1.36 7.23 5.58
C PRO A 32 2.65 7.92 5.10
N PHE A 33 3.51 8.29 6.04
CA PHE A 33 4.74 9.04 5.75
C PHE A 33 5.98 8.16 5.80
N LYS A 34 7.04 8.57 5.09
CA LYS A 34 8.32 7.86 5.10
C LYS A 34 8.88 7.77 6.53
N GLY A 35 9.24 6.57 6.95
CA GLY A 35 9.73 6.27 8.30
C GLY A 35 8.63 5.91 9.30
N GLU A 36 7.35 6.05 8.94
CA GLU A 36 6.25 5.60 9.79
C GLU A 36 6.27 4.07 9.93
N ILE A 37 6.09 3.57 11.15
CA ILE A 37 5.92 2.13 11.40
C ILE A 37 4.43 1.84 11.47
N ILE A 38 3.96 0.93 10.63
CA ILE A 38 2.57 0.47 10.62
C ILE A 38 2.51 -1.04 10.80
N THR A 39 1.38 -1.53 11.31
CA THR A 39 1.11 -2.96 11.42
C THR A 39 0.22 -3.40 10.26
N GLY A 40 0.59 -4.50 9.63
CA GLY A 40 -0.16 -5.14 8.55
C GLY A 40 -0.20 -6.65 8.72
N ILE A 41 -0.81 -7.32 7.75
CA ILE A 41 -0.95 -8.77 7.69
C ILE A 41 -0.31 -9.25 6.41
N VAL A 42 0.51 -10.30 6.50
CA VAL A 42 1.06 -10.97 5.31
C VAL A 42 -0.10 -11.55 4.51
N ARG A 43 -0.30 -11.03 3.31
CA ARG A 43 -1.33 -11.52 2.38
C ARG A 43 -0.81 -12.66 1.53
N LYS A 44 0.40 -12.49 1.00
CA LYS A 44 1.02 -13.44 0.09
C LYS A 44 2.52 -13.21 -0.03
N CYS A 45 3.27 -14.30 -0.03
CA CYS A 45 4.69 -14.31 -0.34
C CYS A 45 4.93 -14.68 -1.82
N ILE A 46 5.87 -14.00 -2.45
CA ILE A 46 6.35 -14.29 -3.80
C ILE A 46 7.87 -14.19 -3.85
N ALA A 47 8.51 -14.77 -4.86
CA ALA A 47 9.98 -14.76 -4.96
C ALA A 47 10.60 -13.36 -5.02
N THR A 48 9.84 -12.31 -5.36
CA THR A 48 10.34 -10.92 -5.39
C THR A 48 10.15 -10.17 -4.07
N GLY A 49 9.38 -10.72 -3.11
CA GLY A 49 9.08 -10.07 -1.84
C GLY A 49 7.73 -10.49 -1.24
N ILE A 50 7.21 -9.68 -0.32
CA ILE A 50 6.02 -9.99 0.48
C ILE A 50 4.95 -8.92 0.24
N ARG A 51 3.73 -9.36 -0.08
CA ARG A 51 2.55 -8.49 -0.17
C ARG A 51 1.88 -8.41 1.19
N ILE A 52 1.68 -7.19 1.65
CA ILE A 52 1.06 -6.88 2.93
C ILE A 52 -0.29 -6.23 2.68
N THR A 53 -1.26 -6.56 3.53
CA THR A 53 -2.56 -5.91 3.56
C THR A 53 -2.80 -5.29 4.94
N THR A 54 -3.62 -4.26 4.97
CA THR A 54 -4.23 -3.70 6.18
C THR A 54 -5.73 -3.95 6.12
N GLN A 55 -6.51 -3.43 7.08
CA GLN A 55 -7.96 -3.62 7.06
C GLN A 55 -8.66 -3.05 5.81
N PHE A 56 -8.10 -2.00 5.18
CA PHE A 56 -8.76 -1.28 4.09
C PHE A 56 -7.85 -0.98 2.88
N PHE A 57 -6.57 -1.39 2.92
CA PHE A 57 -5.59 -1.10 1.87
C PHE A 57 -4.68 -2.31 1.62
N ASP A 58 -4.54 -2.69 0.34
CA ASP A 58 -3.92 -3.95 -0.10
C ASP A 58 -2.59 -3.80 -0.85
N ASP A 59 -2.29 -2.60 -1.34
CA ASP A 59 -1.18 -2.35 -2.25
C ASP A 59 0.10 -1.95 -1.51
N ILE A 60 0.49 -2.76 -0.51
CA ILE A 60 1.74 -2.62 0.25
C ILE A 60 2.68 -3.77 -0.12
N PHE A 61 3.92 -3.44 -0.48
CA PHE A 61 4.92 -4.41 -0.89
C PHE A 61 6.24 -4.20 -0.17
N VAL A 62 6.79 -5.30 0.37
CA VAL A 62 8.14 -5.35 0.94
C VAL A 62 9.01 -6.16 -0.01
N PRO A 63 9.93 -5.52 -0.76
CA PRO A 63 10.80 -6.25 -1.69
C PRO A 63 11.81 -7.10 -0.93
N GLN A 64 12.29 -8.18 -1.55
CA GLN A 64 13.29 -9.08 -0.96
C GLN A 64 14.56 -8.36 -0.48
N THR A 65 14.94 -7.27 -1.15
CA THR A 65 16.12 -6.45 -0.80
C THR A 65 15.94 -5.62 0.47
N MET A 66 14.71 -5.55 1.00
CA MET A 66 14.34 -4.81 2.22
C MET A 66 13.78 -5.74 3.31
N LEU A 67 14.06 -7.05 3.20
CA LEU A 67 13.88 -8.01 4.28
C LEU A 67 15.16 -8.09 5.12
N PHE A 68 15.07 -8.79 6.26
CA PHE A 68 16.23 -9.10 7.08
C PHE A 68 17.34 -9.81 6.28
N GLU A 69 18.58 -9.59 6.72
CA GLU A 69 19.72 -10.36 6.23
C GLU A 69 19.54 -11.84 6.59
N GLY A 70 19.80 -12.72 5.62
CA GLY A 70 19.58 -14.17 5.77
C GLY A 70 18.14 -14.63 5.49
N CYS A 71 17.25 -13.75 5.00
CA CYS A 71 15.96 -14.18 4.49
C CYS A 71 16.08 -15.00 3.20
N GLU A 72 15.42 -16.14 3.16
CA GLU A 72 15.39 -17.04 1.99
C GLU A 72 13.93 -17.31 1.58
N PHE A 73 13.69 -17.37 0.26
CA PHE A 73 12.39 -17.77 -0.26
C PHE A 73 12.32 -19.29 -0.42
N ASN A 74 11.36 -19.93 0.24
CA ASN A 74 11.09 -21.35 0.07
C ASN A 74 10.10 -21.54 -1.08
N GLU A 75 10.56 -22.10 -2.21
CA GLU A 75 9.70 -22.33 -3.39
C GLU A 75 8.60 -23.38 -3.15
N THR A 76 8.84 -24.36 -2.27
CA THR A 76 7.90 -25.44 -1.96
C THR A 76 6.71 -24.90 -1.16
N GLU A 77 7.00 -24.17 -0.09
CA GLU A 77 6.01 -23.58 0.81
C GLU A 77 5.49 -22.21 0.31
N LYS A 78 6.13 -21.65 -0.73
CA LYS A 78 5.85 -20.33 -1.32
C LYS A 78 5.82 -19.20 -0.27
N THR A 79 6.75 -19.27 0.67
CA THR A 79 6.84 -18.36 1.81
C THR A 79 8.29 -17.92 2.04
N TRP A 80 8.47 -16.81 2.75
CA TRP A 80 9.79 -16.33 3.15
C TRP A 80 10.10 -16.83 4.56
N VAL A 81 11.36 -17.21 4.80
CA VAL A 81 11.86 -17.60 6.11
C VAL A 81 13.08 -16.75 6.46
N TRP A 82 13.10 -16.22 7.67
CA TRP A 82 14.28 -15.59 8.25
C TRP A 82 15.01 -16.61 9.14
N LYS A 83 16.21 -17.01 8.71
CA LYS A 83 17.04 -17.97 9.45
C LYS A 83 17.97 -17.21 10.39
N THR A 84 17.67 -17.26 11.69
CA THR A 84 18.57 -16.78 12.74
C THR A 84 19.46 -17.93 13.22
N GLU A 85 20.47 -17.64 14.04
CA GLU A 85 21.31 -18.69 14.64
C GLU A 85 20.51 -19.64 15.55
N GLU A 86 19.39 -19.17 16.10
CA GLU A 86 18.60 -19.88 17.11
C GLU A 86 17.33 -20.51 16.55
N SER A 87 16.73 -19.93 15.50
CA SER A 87 15.40 -20.31 15.04
C SER A 87 15.13 -19.92 13.58
N GLU A 88 14.16 -20.60 12.97
CA GLU A 88 13.60 -20.23 11.67
C GLU A 88 12.26 -19.52 11.87
N LEU A 89 12.17 -18.26 11.44
CA LEU A 89 10.99 -17.43 11.60
C LEU A 89 10.29 -17.25 10.25
N TRP A 90 9.05 -17.70 10.16
CA TRP A 90 8.31 -17.82 8.90
C TRP A 90 7.34 -16.65 8.69
N PHE A 91 7.30 -16.11 7.48
CA PHE A 91 6.36 -15.06 7.08
C PHE A 91 5.10 -15.68 6.43
N ASP A 92 4.40 -16.54 7.17
CA ASP A 92 3.23 -17.24 6.64
C ASP A 92 2.06 -16.28 6.37
N GLU A 93 1.18 -16.67 5.44
CA GLU A 93 -0.05 -15.92 5.15
C GLU A 93 -0.90 -15.80 6.43
N GLY A 94 -1.31 -14.58 6.75
CA GLY A 94 -2.03 -14.26 7.99
C GLY A 94 -1.14 -13.78 9.15
N THR A 95 0.19 -13.90 9.03
CA THR A 95 1.13 -13.39 10.05
C THR A 95 1.00 -11.88 10.19
N VAL A 96 0.84 -11.40 11.42
CA VAL A 96 0.80 -9.97 11.73
C VAL A 96 2.23 -9.44 11.81
N VAL A 97 2.54 -8.40 11.03
CA VAL A 97 3.88 -7.85 10.89
C VAL A 97 3.91 -6.33 11.11
N ASN A 98 4.98 -5.85 11.74
CA ASN A 98 5.34 -4.44 11.75
C ASN A 98 6.24 -4.11 10.55
N LEU A 99 5.95 -3.04 9.84
CA LEU A 99 6.74 -2.62 8.69
C LEU A 99 6.98 -1.11 8.74
N ARG A 100 8.13 -0.69 8.22
CA ARG A 100 8.45 0.73 8.08
C ARG A 100 8.17 1.18 6.65
N ILE A 101 7.47 2.30 6.50
CA ILE A 101 7.18 2.89 5.19
C ILE A 101 8.45 3.51 4.62
N GLU A 102 8.83 3.11 3.40
CA GLU A 102 10.01 3.64 2.70
C GLU A 102 9.63 4.65 1.63
N ALA A 103 8.60 4.34 0.83
CA ALA A 103 8.16 5.20 -0.25
C ALA A 103 6.69 4.98 -0.62
N GLU A 104 6.06 6.03 -1.15
CA GLU A 104 4.78 5.95 -1.83
C GLU A 104 4.96 6.08 -3.35
N LYS A 105 4.13 5.38 -4.12
CA LYS A 105 4.14 5.36 -5.59
C LYS A 105 2.75 5.71 -6.10
N TRP A 106 2.70 6.72 -6.98
CA TRP A 106 1.48 7.17 -7.63
C TRP A 106 1.56 6.89 -9.12
N HIS A 107 0.49 6.33 -9.67
CA HIS A 107 0.40 5.98 -11.08
C HIS A 107 -0.88 6.57 -11.68
N ASP A 108 -0.71 7.52 -12.60
CA ASP A 108 -1.84 8.15 -13.29
C ASP A 108 -2.61 7.11 -14.11
N GLN A 109 -3.92 7.03 -13.87
CA GLN A 109 -4.85 6.13 -14.54
C GLN A 109 -5.77 6.88 -15.51
N ALA A 110 -5.43 8.12 -15.88
CA ALA A 110 -6.17 8.87 -16.88
C ALA A 110 -6.36 8.00 -18.15
N PRO A 111 -7.60 7.94 -18.68
CA PRO A 111 -7.87 7.17 -19.88
C PRO A 111 -7.00 7.71 -21.02
N LYS A 112 -6.19 6.82 -21.62
CA LYS A 112 -5.38 7.16 -22.78
C LYS A 112 -6.29 7.30 -24.00
N GLY A 113 -5.99 8.26 -24.87
CA GLY A 113 -6.76 8.49 -26.08
C GLY A 113 -6.71 7.27 -27.03
N PRO A 114 -7.59 7.23 -28.04
CA PRO A 114 -7.73 6.07 -28.94
C PRO A 114 -6.44 5.69 -29.69
N ALA A 115 -5.49 6.61 -29.85
CA ALA A 115 -4.19 6.35 -30.51
C ALA A 115 -3.18 5.57 -29.63
N ASP A 116 -3.39 5.51 -28.31
CA ASP A 116 -2.50 4.86 -27.35
C ASP A 116 -3.08 3.56 -26.77
N ALA A 117 -4.26 3.14 -27.27
CA ALA A 117 -4.96 1.92 -26.83
C ALA A 117 -4.18 0.63 -27.12
N GLU A 118 -3.32 0.63 -28.15
CA GLU A 118 -2.52 -0.55 -28.54
C GLU A 118 -1.25 -0.73 -27.68
N LYS A 119 -0.92 0.23 -26.80
CA LYS A 119 0.21 0.17 -25.86
C LYS A 119 -0.27 -0.10 -24.43
N GLU A 120 -1.27 -0.95 -24.27
CA GLU A 120 -1.68 -1.46 -22.96
C GLU A 120 -0.61 -2.42 -22.41
N GLY A 121 0.45 -1.85 -21.82
CA GLY A 121 1.16 -2.52 -20.75
C GLY A 121 0.24 -2.72 -19.55
N GLU A 122 0.58 -3.64 -18.65
CA GLU A 122 -0.20 -3.91 -17.43
C GLU A 122 -0.58 -2.62 -16.70
N ARG A 123 -1.89 -2.41 -16.48
CA ARG A 123 -2.39 -1.30 -15.67
C ARG A 123 -1.82 -1.41 -14.26
N LYS A 124 -0.98 -0.45 -13.88
CA LYS A 124 -0.43 -0.36 -12.52
C LYS A 124 -1.51 0.16 -11.58
N VAL A 125 -1.49 -0.28 -10.33
CA VAL A 125 -2.40 0.24 -9.30
C VAL A 125 -2.17 1.75 -9.07
N PRO A 126 -3.21 2.55 -8.83
CA PRO A 126 -3.08 4.01 -8.79
C PRO A 126 -2.23 4.52 -7.61
N TYR A 127 -2.28 3.82 -6.47
CA TYR A 127 -1.52 4.14 -5.27
C TYR A 127 -0.92 2.86 -4.70
N ALA A 128 0.39 2.83 -4.50
CA ALA A 128 1.11 1.70 -3.90
C ALA A 128 2.13 2.20 -2.87
N ILE A 129 2.40 1.36 -1.89
CA ILE A 129 3.35 1.63 -0.81
C ILE A 129 4.47 0.60 -0.87
N GLU A 130 5.70 1.09 -0.80
CA GLU A 130 6.89 0.28 -0.59
C GLU A 130 7.34 0.42 0.86
N ALA A 131 7.61 -0.71 1.49
CA ALA A 131 7.97 -0.79 2.89
C ALA A 131 9.17 -1.71 3.13
N SER A 132 9.75 -1.65 4.32
CA SER A 132 10.86 -2.48 4.77
C SER A 132 10.54 -3.23 6.05
N MET A 133 11.19 -4.39 6.20
CA MET A 133 11.21 -5.22 7.41
C MET A 133 12.64 -5.69 7.70
N ALA A 134 13.62 -4.81 7.52
CA ALA A 134 15.04 -5.15 7.65
C ALA A 134 15.65 -4.78 9.02
N GLU A 135 14.90 -4.08 9.87
CA GLU A 135 15.38 -3.55 11.15
C GLU A 135 14.78 -4.30 12.34
N ALA A 136 15.53 -4.40 13.43
CA ALA A 136 15.08 -5.04 14.65
C ALA A 136 13.77 -4.41 15.17
N GLY A 137 12.80 -5.25 15.54
CA GLY A 137 11.46 -4.81 15.94
C GLY A 137 10.44 -4.67 14.79
N LEU A 138 10.85 -4.87 13.54
CA LEU A 138 9.97 -5.00 12.35
C LEU A 138 9.82 -6.47 11.96
N GLY A 139 8.86 -6.86 11.13
CA GLY A 139 8.57 -8.27 10.85
C GLY A 139 7.51 -8.80 11.82
N GLY A 140 7.47 -10.12 12.05
CA GLY A 140 6.42 -10.75 12.86
C GLY A 140 6.32 -10.15 14.26
N VAL A 141 5.13 -9.70 14.66
CA VAL A 141 4.94 -9.03 15.97
C VAL A 141 5.29 -9.95 17.14
N GLU A 142 5.14 -11.26 16.96
CA GLU A 142 5.43 -12.28 17.98
C GLU A 142 6.93 -12.60 18.14
N TRP A 143 7.82 -11.99 17.33
CA TRP A 143 9.26 -12.28 17.36
C TRP A 143 10.04 -11.48 18.41
N TRP A 144 9.39 -10.50 19.05
CA TRP A 144 10.01 -9.55 20.00
C TRP A 144 9.31 -9.59 21.36
#